data_AF-A0A3D0R8V3-F1
#
_entry.id   AF-A0A3D0R8V3-F1
#
_cell.length_a   1.000
_cell.length_b   1.000
_cell.length_c   1.000
_cell.angle_alpha   90.00
_cell.angle_beta   90.00
_cell.angle_gamma   90.00
#
_symmetry.space_group_name_H-M   'P 1'
#
loop_
_entity.id
_entity.type
_entity.pdbx_description
1 polymer ?
#
loop_
_entity_poly.entity_id
_entity_poly.type
_entity_poly.pdbx_seq_one_letter_code
_entity_poly.pdbx_strand_id
1 'polypeptide(L)' 'YDSDELNAIAVELMAPLVMECRDAIDEGVVDSVDMADAACIFGIGFPAFRGGPVFWDDQRS' A
#
# COMPACT_ATOMS: atom_id res chain seq x y z
N TYR A 1 -20.31 12.41 -2.80
CA TYR A 1 -18.94 12.34 -3.32
C TYR A 1 -19.01 11.88 -4.74
N ASP A 2 -18.45 12.65 -5.67
CA ASP A 2 -18.23 12.16 -7.02
C ASP A 2 -17.07 11.13 -7.01
N SER A 3 -16.83 10.48 -8.15
CA SER A 3 -15.80 9.43 -8.25
C SER A 3 -14.39 9.96 -7.97
N ASP A 4 -14.12 11.21 -8.31
CA ASP A 4 -12.79 11.79 -8.21
C ASP A 4 -12.50 12.16 -6.76
N GLU A 5 -13.50 12.67 -6.05
CA GLU A 5 -13.45 12.95 -4.62
C GLU A 5 -13.27 11.65 -3.80
N LEU A 6 -13.99 10.57 -4.16
CA LEU A 6 -13.79 9.27 -3.51
C LEU A 6 -12.39 8.71 -3.75
N ASN A 7 -11.85 8.88 -4.96
CA ASN A 7 -10.48 8.46 -5.26
C ASN A 7 -9.45 9.28 -4.49
N ALA A 8 -9.64 10.60 -4.36
CA ALA A 8 -8.75 11.46 -3.58
C ALA A 8 -8.71 11.02 -2.10
N ILE A 9 -9.87 10.75 -1.50
CA ILE A 9 -9.96 10.25 -0.13
C ILE A 9 -9.24 8.89 0.00
N ALA A 10 -9.46 7.98 -0.95
CA ALA A 10 -8.78 6.68 -0.92
C ALA A 10 -7.26 6.82 -0.97
N VAL A 11 -6.73 7.73 -1.79
CA VAL A 11 -5.29 8.01 -1.87
C VAL A 11 -4.76 8.60 -0.57
N GLU A 12 -5.45 9.59 -0.01
CA GLU A 12 -5.03 10.23 1.24
C GLU A 12 -4.98 9.23 2.40
N LEU A 13 -5.96 8.34 2.49
CA LEU A 13 -6.00 7.28 3.51
C LEU A 13 -4.94 6.20 3.29
N MET A 14 -4.58 5.92 2.04
CA MET A 14 -3.57 4.91 1.70
C MET A 14 -2.13 5.41 1.85
N ALA A 15 -1.89 6.70 1.64
CA ALA A 15 -0.56 7.31 1.69
C ALA A 15 0.25 6.93 2.96
N PRO A 16 -0.26 7.05 4.20
CA PRO A 16 0.51 6.68 5.38
C PRO A 16 0.84 5.19 5.45
N LEU A 17 -0.04 4.30 4.96
CA LEU A 17 0.25 2.86 4.92
C LEU A 17 1.37 2.55 3.93
N VAL A 18 1.35 3.18 2.75
CA VAL A 18 2.41 3.00 1.75
C VAL A 18 3.75 3.53 2.26
N MET A 19 3.75 4.72 2.88
CA MET A 19 4.97 5.30 3.47
C MET A 19 5.54 4.39 4.54
N GLU A 20 4.74 3.92 5.48
CA GLU A 20 5.20 3.00 6.53
C GLU A 20 5.75 1.69 5.96
N CYS A 21 5.15 1.13 4.91
CA CYS A 21 5.69 -0.06 4.26
C CYS A 21 7.08 0.20 3.64
N ARG A 22 7.29 1.38 3.04
CA ARG A 22 8.59 1.77 2.47
C ARG A 22 9.62 2.04 3.58
N ASP A 23 9.22 2.76 4.63
CA ASP A 23 10.08 3.07 5.78
C ASP A 23 10.52 1.78 6.49
N ALA A 24 9.61 0.83 6.71
CA ALA A 24 9.94 -0.46 7.31
C ALA A 24 10.92 -1.30 6.46
N ILE A 25 10.90 -1.14 5.14
CA ILE A 25 11.88 -1.76 4.24
C ILE A 25 13.22 -1.04 4.34
N ASP A 26 13.23 0.30 4.30
CA ASP A 26 14.44 1.11 4.40
C ASP A 26 15.16 0.94 5.75
N GLU A 27 14.40 0.74 6.83
CA GLU A 27 14.91 0.42 8.17
C GLU A 27 15.40 -1.03 8.30
N GLY A 28 15.14 -1.89 7.31
CA GLY A 28 15.47 -3.32 7.33
C GLY A 28 14.62 -4.14 8.30
N VAL A 29 13.46 -3.63 8.72
CA VAL A 29 12.46 -4.38 9.50
C VAL A 29 11.73 -5.39 8.60
N VAL A 30 11.55 -5.05 7.32
CA VAL A 30 10.98 -5.93 6.30
C VAL A 30 11.98 -6.15 5.16
N ASP A 31 12.16 -7.39 4.76
CA ASP A 31 13.22 -7.78 3.83
C ASP A 31 13.02 -7.27 2.39
N SER A 32 11.77 -7.05 1.94
CA SER A 32 11.46 -6.64 0.57
C SER A 32 10.05 -6.11 0.40
N VAL A 33 9.80 -5.46 -0.75
CA VAL A 33 8.46 -5.01 -1.19
C VAL A 33 7.48 -6.18 -1.25
N ASP A 34 7.87 -7.30 -1.86
CA ASP A 34 7.01 -8.49 -1.97
C ASP A 34 6.57 -9.01 -0.59
N MET A 35 7.46 -8.95 0.41
CA MET A 35 7.15 -9.37 1.78
C MET A 35 6.19 -8.39 2.48
N ALA A 36 6.40 -7.09 2.32
CA ALA A 36 5.50 -6.06 2.86
C ALA A 36 4.09 -6.20 2.26
N ASP A 37 4.00 -6.32 0.94
CA ASP A 37 2.74 -6.44 0.22
C ASP A 37 1.99 -7.73 0.57
N ALA A 38 2.71 -8.86 0.64
CA ALA A 38 2.14 -10.13 1.08
C ALA A 38 1.64 -10.05 2.53
N ALA A 39 2.39 -9.42 3.44
CA ALA A 39 1.97 -9.23 4.82
C ALA A 39 0.69 -8.39 4.92
N CYS A 40 0.53 -7.36 4.09
CA CYS A 40 -0.70 -6.57 4.05
C CYS A 40 -1.89 -7.36 3.47
N ILE A 41 -1.67 -8.14 2.42
CA ILE A 41 -2.73 -8.99 1.81
C ILE A 41 -3.20 -10.06 2.80
N PHE A 42 -2.27 -10.80 3.40
CA PHE A 42 -2.60 -11.93 4.26
C PHE A 42 -2.86 -11.54 5.73
N GLY A 43 -2.32 -10.43 6.20
CA GLY A 43 -2.43 -9.97 7.59
C GLY A 43 -3.63 -9.07 7.84
N ILE A 44 -3.75 -7.97 7.08
CA ILE A 44 -4.81 -6.97 7.28
C ILE A 44 -5.91 -7.03 6.22
N GLY A 45 -5.82 -7.95 5.25
CA GLY A 45 -6.84 -8.16 4.23
C GLY A 45 -6.79 -7.15 3.09
N PHE A 46 -5.60 -6.64 2.74
CA PHE A 46 -5.47 -5.75 1.58
C PHE A 46 -5.97 -6.45 0.29
N PRO A 47 -6.67 -5.74 -0.62
CA PRO A 47 -7.26 -6.36 -1.80
C PRO A 47 -6.21 -7.03 -2.71
N ALA A 48 -6.18 -8.37 -2.72
CA ALA A 48 -5.16 -9.15 -3.44
C ALA A 48 -5.06 -8.82 -4.95
N PHE A 49 -6.17 -8.46 -5.61
CA PHE A 49 -6.17 -8.07 -7.02
C PHE A 49 -5.43 -6.76 -7.32
N ARG A 50 -5.02 -6.02 -6.28
CA ARG A 50 -4.21 -4.81 -6.38
C ARG A 50 -2.73 -5.05 -6.09
N GLY A 51 -2.30 -6.28 -5.81
CA GLY A 51 -0.90 -6.63 -5.60
C GLY A 51 -0.30 -6.27 -4.23
N GLY A 52 -0.95 -5.42 -3.44
CA GLY A 52 -0.46 -4.93 -2.15
C GLY A 52 -0.39 -3.39 -2.13
N PRO A 53 -0.23 -2.74 -0.96
CA PRO A 53 -0.20 -1.28 -0.87
C PRO A 53 0.94 -0.65 -1.68
N VAL A 54 2.16 -1.21 -1.66
CA VAL A 54 3.32 -0.63 -2.37
C VAL A 54 3.16 -0.84 -3.87
N PHE A 55 2.84 -2.06 -4.31
CA PHE A 55 2.56 -2.33 -5.72
C PHE A 55 1.39 -1.48 -6.26
N TRP A 56 0.34 -1.27 -5.47
CA TRP A 56 -0.79 -0.42 -5.87
C TRP A 56 -0.38 1.04 -6.09
N ASP A 57 0.52 1.58 -5.26
CA ASP A 57 1.06 2.93 -5.37
C ASP A 57 1.96 3.07 -6.61
N ASP A 58 2.87 2.11 -6.82
CA ASP A 58 3.80 2.10 -7.97
C ASP A 58 3.07 2.03 -9.33
N GLN A 59 1.88 1.41 -9.41
CA GLN A 59 1.10 1.37 -10.66
C GLN A 59 0.42 2.71 -11.01
N ARG A 60 0.44 3.68 -10.09
CA ARG A 60 -0.22 4.97 -10.24
C ARG A 60 0.74 6.13 -10.53
N SER A 61 2.04 5.95 -10.28
CA SER A 61 3.12 6.90 -10.60
C SER A 61 3.54 6.83 -12.07
#